data_AF-A0A972X198-F1
#
_entry.id   AF-A0A972X198-F1
#
_cell.length_a   1.000
_cell.length_b   1.000
_cell.length_c   1.000
_cell.angle_alpha   90.00
_cell.angle_beta   90.00
_cell.angle_gamma   90.00
#
_symmetry.space_group_name_H-M   'P 1'
#
loop_
_entity.id
_entity.type
_entity.pdbx_description
1 polymer ?
#
loop_
_entity_poly.entity_id
_entity_poly.type
_entity_poly.pdbx_seq_one_letter_code
_entity_poly.pdbx_strand_id
1 'polypeptide(L)'
;PSEYFKGMLSRVGYAIFFIPFFITYVGHGFFSPGWLLCPGFYLLFLIGLSLPTALLNKKLVGTSLVFTGLLSGVIVFYQVNKLSWLSWHKPQRQILQIIEDVGTSQTKTLQIFDCMAAEKNATSIYRVVGYSSSIQEIFWLNHKVLPEIQILPCSEAGRSVASLTPNIIKLRWSFPEFTVLTH
;
A
#
# COMPACT_ATOMS: atom_id res chain seq x y z
N PRO A 1 38.74 11.35 -21.75
CA PRO A 1 38.30 10.90 -20.40
C PRO A 1 39.02 9.62 -19.98
N SER A 2 39.68 9.63 -18.81
CA SER A 2 40.38 8.45 -18.25
C SER A 2 39.40 7.28 -18.11
N GLU A 3 39.89 6.04 -18.21
CA GLU A 3 39.06 4.84 -18.05
C GLU A 3 38.28 4.83 -16.72
N TYR A 4 38.88 5.42 -15.69
CA TYR A 4 38.26 5.65 -14.40
C TYR A 4 36.97 6.48 -14.50
N PHE A 5 36.99 7.56 -15.28
CA PHE A 5 35.84 8.44 -15.48
C PHE A 5 34.70 7.75 -16.24
N LYS A 6 35.04 6.90 -17.22
CA LYS A 6 34.05 6.08 -17.95
C LYS A 6 33.41 5.02 -17.05
N GLY A 7 34.18 4.40 -16.16
CA GLY A 7 33.68 3.45 -15.17
C GLY A 7 32.72 4.10 -14.17
N MET A 8 33.07 5.29 -13.68
CA MET A 8 32.22 6.06 -12.77
C MET A 8 30.90 6.48 -13.42
N LEU A 9 30.92 6.99 -14.66
CA LEU A 9 29.69 7.36 -15.38
C LEU A 9 28.75 6.17 -15.61
N SER A 10 29.32 5.00 -15.92
CA SER A 10 28.53 3.77 -16.09
C SER A 10 27.84 3.36 -14.80
N ARG A 11 28.51 3.50 -13.65
CA ARG A 11 27.95 3.18 -12.33
C ARG A 11 26.84 4.17 -11.93
N VAL A 12 27.01 5.45 -12.23
CA VAL A 12 25.97 6.47 -12.01
C VAL A 12 24.76 6.20 -12.90
N GLY A 13 24.97 5.83 -14.18
CA GLY A 13 23.89 5.42 -15.07
C GLY A 13 23.12 4.21 -14.54
N TYR A 14 23.80 3.21 -13.99
CA TYR A 14 23.14 2.09 -13.31
C TYR A 14 22.36 2.54 -12.09
N ALA A 15 22.90 3.43 -11.24
CA ALA A 15 22.19 3.93 -10.06
C ALA A 15 20.89 4.68 -10.42
N ILE A 16 20.88 5.46 -11.52
CA ILE A 16 19.68 6.18 -11.98
C ILE A 16 18.54 5.22 -12.36
N PHE A 17 18.85 4.05 -12.92
CA PHE A 17 17.83 3.02 -13.21
C PHE A 17 17.09 2.54 -11.95
N PHE A 18 17.67 2.67 -10.74
CA PHE A 18 17.04 2.25 -9.49
C PHE A 18 16.19 3.34 -8.82
N ILE A 19 16.31 4.61 -9.24
CA ILE A 19 15.57 5.74 -8.63
C ILE A 19 14.04 5.59 -8.75
N PRO A 20 13.44 5.22 -9.90
CA PRO A 20 11.99 5.02 -10.00
C PRO A 20 11.46 3.92 -9.07
N PHE A 21 12.29 2.94 -8.75
CA PHE A 21 11.97 1.84 -7.84
C PHE A 21 12.08 2.26 -6.37
N PHE A 22 12.97 3.20 -6.05
CA PHE A 22 13.01 3.83 -4.72
C PHE A 22 11.85 4.81 -4.51
N ILE A 23 11.40 5.53 -5.54
CA ILE A 23 10.27 6.45 -5.41
C ILE A 23 8.96 5.70 -5.12
N THR A 24 8.78 4.50 -5.69
CA THR A 24 7.67 3.61 -5.33
C THR A 24 7.76 3.06 -3.89
N TYR A 25 8.89 3.25 -3.21
CA TYR A 25 9.13 2.85 -1.82
C TYR A 25 8.93 4.00 -0.82
N VAL A 26 9.39 5.22 -1.13
CA VAL A 26 9.47 6.35 -0.16
C VAL A 26 8.11 6.93 0.24
N GLY A 27 7.00 6.55 -0.41
CA GLY A 27 5.66 7.08 -0.12
C GLY A 27 4.72 6.18 0.70
N HIS A 28 5.07 4.94 1.02
CA HIS A 28 4.11 3.98 1.56
C HIS A 28 4.60 3.32 2.85
N GLY A 29 4.02 3.75 3.97
CA GLY A 29 4.06 3.02 5.22
C GLY A 29 3.54 1.60 4.99
N PHE A 30 4.42 0.62 5.20
CA PHE A 30 4.17 -0.82 5.32
C PHE A 30 3.19 -1.44 4.30
N PHE A 31 3.74 -2.25 3.38
CA PHE A 31 3.03 -3.17 2.46
C PHE A 31 2.63 -2.66 1.06
N SER A 32 3.56 -2.01 0.36
CA SER A 32 3.53 -2.01 -1.11
C SER A 32 4.01 -3.38 -1.65
N PRO A 33 3.32 -4.00 -2.63
CA PRO A 33 3.82 -5.19 -3.33
C PRO A 33 5.19 -4.98 -4.02
N GLY A 34 5.68 -3.73 -4.10
CA GLY A 34 7.05 -3.40 -4.49
C GLY A 34 8.14 -4.08 -3.65
N TRP A 35 7.84 -4.56 -2.43
CA TRP A 35 8.80 -5.33 -1.62
C TRP A 35 9.27 -6.63 -2.29
N LEU A 36 8.45 -7.27 -3.13
CA LEU A 36 8.85 -8.49 -3.85
C LEU A 36 9.95 -8.24 -4.89
N LEU A 37 10.09 -6.99 -5.33
CA LEU A 37 11.15 -6.59 -6.25
C LEU A 37 12.47 -6.30 -5.55
N CYS A 38 12.45 -5.86 -4.30
CA CYS A 38 13.64 -5.38 -3.61
C CYS A 38 14.79 -6.40 -3.55
N PRO A 39 14.60 -7.68 -3.15
CA PRO A 39 15.72 -8.61 -3.03
C PRO A 39 16.35 -8.93 -4.39
N GLY A 40 15.53 -9.16 -5.42
CA GLY A 40 15.99 -9.51 -6.75
C GLY A 40 16.73 -8.36 -7.44
N PHE A 41 16.21 -7.13 -7.34
CA PHE A 41 16.87 -5.96 -7.90
C PHE A 41 18.09 -5.51 -7.10
N TYR A 42 18.06 -5.63 -5.77
CA TYR A 42 19.22 -5.38 -4.92
C TYR A 42 20.36 -6.37 -5.23
N LEU A 43 20.04 -7.65 -5.46
CA LEU A 43 21.02 -8.65 -5.88
C LEU A 43 21.61 -8.31 -7.26
N LEU A 44 20.80 -7.90 -8.23
CA LEU A 44 21.28 -7.48 -9.56
C LEU A 44 22.17 -6.22 -9.49
N PHE A 45 21.83 -5.28 -8.60
CA PHE A 45 22.64 -4.11 -8.32
C PHE A 45 23.99 -4.47 -7.71
N LEU A 46 23.99 -5.34 -6.68
CA LEU A 46 25.22 -5.85 -6.06
C LEU A 46 26.10 -6.58 -7.07
N ILE A 47 25.52 -7.44 -7.91
CA ILE A 47 26.24 -8.14 -9.00
C ILE A 47 26.83 -7.13 -9.99
N GLY A 48 26.06 -6.11 -10.40
CA GLY A 48 26.54 -5.06 -11.29
C GLY A 48 27.67 -4.21 -10.71
N LEU A 49 27.69 -3.98 -9.39
CA LEU A 49 28.76 -3.25 -8.70
C LEU A 49 30.03 -4.09 -8.46
N SER A 50 29.86 -5.40 -8.27
CA SER A 50 30.97 -6.32 -7.93
C SER A 50 31.62 -6.99 -9.14
N LEU A 51 31.03 -6.90 -10.34
CA LEU A 51 31.64 -7.39 -11.57
C LEU A 51 32.81 -6.50 -12.04
N PRO A 52 33.99 -7.08 -12.34
CA PRO A 52 35.11 -6.34 -12.92
C PRO A 52 34.71 -5.73 -14.28
N THR A 53 35.06 -4.47 -14.50
CA THR A 53 34.69 -3.70 -15.71
C THR A 53 35.14 -4.37 -17.02
N ALA A 54 36.21 -5.16 -16.99
CA ALA A 54 36.74 -5.91 -18.12
C ALA A 54 35.86 -7.10 -18.56
N LEU A 55 35.05 -7.65 -17.64
CA LEU A 55 34.12 -8.77 -17.89
C LEU A 55 32.70 -8.27 -18.23
N LEU A 56 32.44 -6.97 -18.05
CA LEU A 56 31.15 -6.35 -18.32
C LEU A 56 30.95 -6.16 -19.83
N ASN A 57 30.46 -7.21 -20.50
CA ASN A 57 29.90 -7.05 -21.83
C ASN A 57 28.63 -6.20 -21.73
N LYS A 58 28.78 -4.90 -22.01
CA LYS A 58 27.71 -3.89 -21.89
C LYS A 58 26.42 -4.29 -22.61
N LYS A 59 26.53 -4.98 -23.75
CA LYS A 59 25.38 -5.44 -24.54
C LYS A 59 24.65 -6.59 -23.83
N LEU A 60 25.39 -7.57 -23.32
CA LEU A 60 24.82 -8.68 -22.56
C LEU A 60 24.17 -8.19 -21.26
N VAL A 61 24.88 -7.37 -20.48
CA VAL A 61 24.37 -6.83 -19.20
C VAL A 61 23.15 -5.94 -19.41
N GLY A 62 23.18 -5.05 -20.41
CA GLY A 62 22.02 -4.25 -20.79
C GLY A 62 20.82 -5.11 -21.19
N THR A 63 21.04 -6.16 -21.97
CA THR A 63 19.99 -7.10 -22.39
C THR A 63 19.41 -7.86 -21.20
N SER A 64 20.27 -8.38 -20.31
CA SER A 64 19.85 -9.09 -19.09
C SER A 64 19.07 -8.18 -18.13
N LEU A 65 19.47 -6.92 -17.98
CA LEU A 65 18.73 -5.95 -17.15
C LEU A 65 17.38 -5.59 -17.76
N VAL A 66 17.29 -5.39 -19.07
CA VAL A 66 16.01 -5.13 -19.75
C VAL A 66 15.08 -6.35 -19.61
N PHE A 67 15.58 -7.56 -19.88
CA PHE A 67 14.77 -8.77 -19.72
C PHE A 67 14.34 -9.01 -18.27
N THR A 68 15.24 -8.81 -17.32
CA THR A 68 14.90 -8.98 -15.90
C THR A 68 13.92 -7.90 -15.46
N GLY A 69 14.09 -6.65 -15.90
CA GLY A 69 13.16 -5.56 -15.66
C GLY A 69 11.78 -5.82 -16.23
N LEU A 70 11.69 -6.35 -17.46
CA LEU A 70 10.43 -6.73 -18.09
C LEU A 70 9.76 -7.91 -17.36
N LEU A 71 10.49 -8.99 -17.12
CA LEU A 71 9.94 -10.20 -16.47
C LEU A 71 9.47 -9.92 -15.05
N SER A 72 10.26 -9.18 -14.27
CA SER A 72 9.88 -8.77 -12.92
C SER A 72 8.76 -7.74 -12.93
N GLY A 73 8.79 -6.78 -13.86
CA GLY A 73 7.76 -5.76 -14.04
C GLY A 73 6.40 -6.36 -14.38
N VAL A 74 6.34 -7.39 -15.24
CA VAL A 74 5.10 -8.09 -15.59
C VAL A 74 4.48 -8.77 -14.36
N ILE A 75 5.27 -9.49 -13.57
CA ILE A 75 4.78 -10.15 -12.35
C ILE A 75 4.25 -9.12 -11.36
N VAL A 76 4.96 -8.01 -11.17
CA VAL A 76 4.52 -6.93 -10.27
C VAL A 76 3.25 -6.29 -10.76
N PHE A 77 3.19 -5.94 -12.04
CA PHE A 77 2.02 -5.34 -12.64
C PHE A 77 0.80 -6.26 -12.48
N TYR A 78 0.98 -7.56 -12.71
CA TYR A 78 -0.05 -8.56 -12.48
C TYR A 78 -0.53 -8.57 -11.01
N GLN A 79 0.40 -8.57 -10.04
CA GLN A 79 0.04 -8.55 -8.62
C GLN A 79 -0.64 -7.23 -8.20
N VAL A 80 -0.12 -6.09 -8.66
CA VAL A 80 -0.70 -4.74 -8.43
C VAL A 80 -2.13 -4.68 -8.96
N ASN A 81 -2.37 -5.21 -10.16
CA ASN A 81 -3.70 -5.24 -10.75
C ASN A 81 -4.63 -6.23 -10.03
N LYS A 82 -4.15 -7.43 -9.70
CA LYS A 82 -4.90 -8.44 -8.94
C LYS A 82 -5.36 -7.91 -7.58
N LEU A 83 -4.53 -7.11 -6.92
CA LEU A 83 -4.84 -6.47 -5.64
C LEU A 83 -5.68 -5.19 -5.79
N SER A 84 -5.96 -4.76 -7.03
CA SER A 84 -6.60 -3.48 -7.33
C SER A 84 -5.92 -2.32 -6.60
N TRP A 85 -4.59 -2.36 -6.50
CA TRP A 85 -3.78 -1.47 -5.66
C TRP A 85 -4.00 0.01 -5.99
N LEU A 86 -4.17 0.33 -7.28
CA LEU A 86 -4.46 1.68 -7.73
C LEU A 86 -5.76 2.25 -7.15
N SER A 87 -6.68 1.41 -6.65
CA SER A 87 -7.93 1.85 -6.03
C SER A 87 -7.82 2.06 -4.52
N TRP A 88 -6.69 1.73 -3.88
CA TRP A 88 -6.52 1.80 -2.42
C TRP A 88 -6.55 3.23 -1.87
N HIS A 89 -6.22 4.24 -2.67
CA HIS A 89 -6.26 5.63 -2.25
C HIS A 89 -7.69 6.12 -1.95
N LYS A 90 -8.71 5.58 -2.65
CA LYS A 90 -10.11 5.98 -2.47
C LYS A 90 -10.61 5.69 -1.05
N PRO A 91 -10.52 4.46 -0.53
CA PRO A 91 -11.02 4.15 0.80
C PRO A 91 -10.21 4.82 1.91
N GLN A 92 -8.90 5.02 1.72
CA GLN A 92 -8.05 5.78 2.65
C GLN A 92 -8.51 7.24 2.77
N ARG A 93 -8.89 7.86 1.64
CA ARG A 93 -9.45 9.22 1.64
C ARG A 93 -10.86 9.25 2.24
N GLN A 94 -11.70 8.27 1.91
CA GLN A 94 -13.06 8.18 2.45
C GLN A 94 -13.07 8.04 3.97
N ILE A 95 -12.23 7.17 4.55
CA ILE A 95 -12.19 7.01 6.00
C ILE A 95 -11.70 8.31 6.66
N LEU A 96 -10.71 9.00 6.09
CA LEU A 96 -10.25 10.28 6.61
C LEU A 96 -11.37 11.33 6.59
N GLN A 97 -12.11 11.45 5.48
CA GLN A 97 -13.24 12.37 5.36
C GLN A 97 -14.36 12.02 6.35
N ILE A 98 -14.73 10.75 6.48
CA ILE A 98 -15.70 10.30 7.47
C ILE A 98 -15.24 10.68 8.89
N ILE A 99 -13.96 10.52 9.19
CA ILE A 99 -13.42 10.93 10.49
C ILE A 99 -13.60 12.44 10.66
N GLU A 100 -13.15 13.24 9.70
CA GLU A 100 -13.24 14.72 9.73
C GLU A 100 -14.69 15.23 9.89
N ASP A 101 -15.65 14.62 9.19
CA ASP A 101 -17.06 15.03 9.18
C ASP A 101 -17.81 14.67 10.47
N VAL A 102 -17.27 13.75 11.27
CA VAL A 102 -17.91 13.28 12.49
C VAL A 102 -17.75 14.29 13.62
N GLY A 103 -18.89 14.82 14.08
CA GLY A 103 -18.98 15.73 15.22
C GLY A 103 -18.31 15.17 16.48
N THR A 104 -17.32 15.91 16.97
CA THR A 104 -16.26 15.46 17.91
C THR A 104 -16.70 15.06 19.31
N SER A 105 -17.90 15.46 19.75
CA SER A 105 -18.28 15.39 21.17
C SER A 105 -19.09 14.15 21.56
N GLN A 106 -19.56 13.34 20.59
CA GLN A 106 -20.51 12.26 20.87
C GLN A 106 -20.00 10.87 20.46
N THR A 107 -19.12 10.75 19.46
CA THR A 107 -18.71 9.42 18.99
C THR A 107 -17.80 8.70 19.97
N LYS A 108 -18.31 7.60 20.55
CA LYS A 108 -17.54 6.72 21.46
C LYS A 108 -17.01 5.48 20.76
N THR A 109 -17.72 5.01 19.72
CA THR A 109 -17.40 3.75 19.04
C THR A 109 -17.57 3.91 17.53
N LEU A 110 -16.59 3.42 16.77
CA LEU A 110 -16.68 3.22 15.32
C LEU A 110 -16.75 1.71 15.05
N GLN A 111 -17.89 1.26 14.54
CA GLN A 111 -18.08 -0.12 14.10
C GLN A 111 -17.89 -0.20 12.59
N ILE A 112 -16.99 -1.07 12.15
CA ILE A 112 -16.74 -1.33 10.74
C ILE A 112 -17.07 -2.78 10.43
N PHE A 113 -18.10 -2.99 9.63
CA PHE A 113 -18.51 -4.31 9.16
C PHE A 113 -17.71 -4.68 7.91
N ASP A 114 -16.84 -5.68 8.03
CA ASP A 114 -16.00 -6.18 6.95
C ASP A 114 -16.82 -7.10 6.02
N CYS A 115 -17.36 -6.53 4.93
CA CYS A 115 -18.21 -7.18 3.94
C CYS A 115 -17.47 -7.57 2.66
N MET A 116 -16.29 -8.16 2.82
CA MET A 116 -15.51 -8.70 1.70
C MET A 116 -16.20 -9.89 1.01
N ALA A 117 -16.15 -9.89 -0.33
CA ALA A 117 -16.44 -11.08 -1.12
C ALA A 117 -15.32 -12.13 -0.93
N ALA A 118 -15.67 -13.40 -0.82
CA ALA A 118 -14.74 -14.51 -0.56
C ALA A 118 -13.57 -14.60 -1.57
N GLU A 119 -13.78 -14.10 -2.80
CA GLU A 119 -12.77 -14.09 -3.87
C GLU A 119 -11.69 -13.00 -3.70
N LYS A 120 -11.90 -12.04 -2.78
CA LYS A 120 -11.06 -10.86 -2.60
C LYS A 120 -10.38 -10.78 -1.24
N ASN A 121 -10.07 -11.91 -0.58
CA ASN A 121 -9.37 -11.94 0.73
C ASN A 121 -8.12 -11.04 0.83
N ALA A 122 -7.46 -10.79 -0.30
CA ALA A 122 -6.29 -9.94 -0.39
C ALA A 122 -6.56 -8.42 -0.27
N THR A 123 -7.82 -7.96 -0.22
CA THR A 123 -8.22 -6.55 -0.06
C THR A 123 -8.87 -6.26 1.30
N SER A 124 -8.51 -7.03 2.33
CA SER A 124 -9.06 -6.84 3.68
C SER A 124 -8.81 -5.41 4.17
N ILE A 125 -9.70 -4.92 5.04
CA ILE A 125 -9.58 -3.56 5.58
C ILE A 125 -8.22 -3.32 6.23
N TYR A 126 -7.70 -4.32 6.96
CA TYR A 126 -6.38 -4.29 7.60
C TYR A 126 -5.25 -4.01 6.62
N ARG A 127 -5.39 -4.47 5.38
CA ARG A 127 -4.35 -4.33 4.36
C ARG A 127 -4.47 -3.04 3.57
N VAL A 128 -5.68 -2.55 3.35
CA VAL A 128 -5.93 -1.35 2.52
C VAL A 128 -5.89 -0.07 3.36
N VAL A 129 -6.51 -0.09 4.52
CA VAL A 129 -6.70 1.08 5.39
C VAL A 129 -5.78 1.04 6.60
N GLY A 130 -5.49 -0.16 7.11
CA GLY A 130 -4.64 -0.37 8.28
C GLY A 130 -5.40 -0.99 9.46
N TYR A 131 -4.70 -1.16 10.57
CA TYR A 131 -5.28 -1.74 11.78
C TYR A 131 -6.16 -0.73 12.52
N SER A 132 -6.97 -1.23 13.46
CA SER A 132 -7.80 -0.41 14.34
C SER A 132 -7.00 0.69 15.03
N SER A 133 -5.77 0.40 15.46
CA SER A 133 -4.87 1.38 16.08
C SER A 133 -4.53 2.57 15.16
N SER A 134 -4.34 2.32 13.86
CA SER A 134 -4.06 3.39 12.89
C SER A 134 -5.28 4.30 12.72
N ILE A 135 -6.49 3.72 12.70
CA ILE A 135 -7.75 4.49 12.63
C ILE A 135 -7.94 5.32 13.91
N GLN A 136 -7.63 4.75 15.08
CA GLN A 136 -7.66 5.47 16.36
C GLN A 136 -6.70 6.65 16.38
N GLU A 137 -5.48 6.46 15.87
CA GLU A 137 -4.48 7.52 15.79
C GLU A 137 -4.94 8.67 14.88
N ILE A 138 -5.51 8.36 13.72
CA ILE A 138 -6.09 9.37 12.82
C ILE A 138 -7.23 10.13 13.53
N PHE A 139 -8.10 9.42 14.25
CA PHE A 139 -9.15 10.04 15.06
C PHE A 139 -8.58 10.98 16.14
N TRP A 140 -7.54 10.54 16.85
CA TRP A 140 -6.87 11.34 17.88
C TRP A 140 -6.22 12.60 17.29
N LEU A 141 -5.57 12.48 16.15
CA LEU A 141 -4.91 13.60 15.48
C LEU A 141 -5.92 14.70 15.12
N ASN A 142 -7.09 14.33 14.59
CA ASN A 142 -8.14 15.25 14.17
C ASN A 142 -8.96 15.80 15.35
N HIS A 143 -9.37 14.96 16.29
CA HIS A 143 -10.41 15.30 17.27
C HIS A 143 -9.97 15.28 18.73
N LYS A 144 -8.75 14.82 19.03
CA LYS A 144 -8.25 14.61 20.40
C LYS A 144 -9.14 13.67 21.24
N VAL A 145 -9.80 12.72 20.57
CA VAL A 145 -10.60 11.64 21.17
C VAL A 145 -10.14 10.30 20.62
N LEU A 146 -10.16 9.26 21.46
CA LEU A 146 -9.82 7.89 21.11
C LEU A 146 -11.09 7.02 21.15
N PRO A 147 -11.84 6.91 20.05
CA PRO A 147 -12.98 6.01 20.00
C PRO A 147 -12.53 4.55 20.02
N GLU A 148 -13.42 3.68 20.50
CA GLU A 148 -13.26 2.24 20.35
C GLU A 148 -13.54 1.86 18.88
N ILE A 149 -12.57 1.22 18.22
CA ILE A 149 -12.74 0.75 16.84
C ILE A 149 -13.01 -0.75 16.86
N GLN A 150 -14.18 -1.15 16.41
CA GLN A 150 -14.59 -2.55 16.32
C GLN A 150 -14.69 -2.95 14.85
N ILE A 151 -13.90 -3.94 14.43
CA ILE A 151 -14.00 -4.52 13.10
C ILE A 151 -14.74 -5.85 13.23
N LEU A 152 -15.96 -5.89 12.71
CA LEU A 152 -16.93 -6.96 12.89
C LEU A 152 -17.18 -7.70 11.57
N PRO A 153 -17.55 -8.99 11.60
CA PRO A 153 -17.88 -9.72 10.39
C PRO A 153 -19.18 -9.19 9.74
N CYS A 154 -19.24 -9.20 8.41
CA CYS A 154 -20.42 -8.72 7.65
C CYS A 154 -21.76 -9.32 8.07
N SER A 155 -21.77 -10.57 8.51
CA SER A 155 -22.97 -11.27 8.97
C SER A 155 -23.69 -10.55 10.11
N GLU A 156 -22.98 -9.69 10.86
CA GLU A 156 -23.54 -8.90 11.94
C GLU A 156 -24.12 -7.56 11.47
N ALA A 157 -23.81 -7.14 10.24
CA ALA A 157 -24.27 -5.86 9.68
C ALA A 157 -25.81 -5.78 9.66
N GLY A 158 -26.51 -6.88 9.38
CA GLY A 158 -27.97 -6.95 9.36
C GLY A 158 -28.63 -7.07 10.74
N ARG A 159 -27.88 -7.52 11.76
CA ARG A 159 -28.39 -7.63 13.15
C ARG A 159 -28.25 -6.31 13.93
N SER A 160 -27.27 -5.48 13.56
CA SER A 160 -26.97 -4.21 14.23
C SER A 160 -27.82 -3.03 13.74
N VAL A 161 -28.49 -3.10 12.58
CA VAL A 161 -29.31 -1.98 12.04
C VAL A 161 -30.50 -1.64 12.95
N ALA A 162 -30.95 -2.58 13.79
CA ALA A 162 -32.13 -2.40 14.65
C ALA A 162 -31.89 -1.49 15.87
N SER A 163 -30.64 -1.09 16.15
CA SER A 163 -30.28 -0.29 17.33
C SER A 163 -29.67 1.04 16.91
N LEU A 164 -30.47 2.11 16.98
CA LEU A 164 -30.03 3.51 16.96
C LEU A 164 -29.40 3.83 18.32
N THR A 165 -28.20 3.28 18.56
CA THR A 165 -27.39 3.69 19.70
C THR A 165 -26.78 5.06 19.40
N PRO A 166 -27.18 6.13 20.12
CA PRO A 166 -26.47 7.40 20.01
C PRO A 166 -25.01 7.14 20.40
N ASN A 167 -24.06 7.75 19.68
CA ASN A 167 -22.59 7.64 19.86
C ASN A 167 -21.87 6.50 19.12
N ILE A 168 -22.57 5.69 18.30
CA ILE A 168 -21.95 4.63 17.50
C ILE A 168 -22.09 4.93 16.01
N ILE A 169 -20.96 5.06 15.33
CA ILE A 169 -20.92 5.20 13.87
C ILE A 169 -20.74 3.83 13.26
N LYS A 170 -21.60 3.48 12.32
CA LYS A 170 -21.58 2.18 11.64
C LYS A 170 -21.17 2.37 10.19
N LEU A 171 -20.05 1.76 9.83
CA LEU A 171 -19.53 1.73 8.47
C LEU A 171 -19.61 0.31 7.93
N ARG A 172 -20.01 0.18 6.68
CA ARG A 172 -19.82 -1.05 5.90
C ARG A 172 -18.57 -0.89 5.05
N TRP A 173 -17.64 -1.80 5.19
CA TRP A 173 -16.49 -1.93 4.31
C TRP A 173 -16.83 -2.91 3.18
N SER A 174 -16.80 -2.44 1.94
CA SER A 174 -16.90 -3.28 0.74
C SER A 174 -15.97 -2.73 -0.32
N PHE A 175 -14.80 -3.35 -0.48
CA PHE A 175 -13.76 -2.82 -1.37
C PHE A 175 -14.31 -2.47 -2.77
N PRO A 176 -14.05 -1.25 -3.29
CA PRO A 176 -13.09 -0.25 -2.78
C PRO A 176 -13.69 0.86 -1.92
N GLU A 177 -14.88 0.68 -1.35
CA GLU A 177 -15.65 1.77 -0.75
C GLU A 177 -16.10 1.52 0.70
N PHE A 178 -16.27 2.62 1.43
CA PHE A 178 -17.03 2.65 2.68
C PHE A 178 -18.44 3.17 2.43
N THR A 179 -19.42 2.51 3.04
CA THR A 179 -20.81 3.00 3.10
C THR A 179 -21.18 3.29 4.54
N VAL A 180 -21.60 4.52 4.84
CA VAL A 180 -22.14 4.85 6.17
C VAL A 180 -23.53 4.23 6.29
N LEU A 181 -23.73 3.43 7.34
CA LEU A 181 -25.01 2.74 7.59
C LEU A 181 -25.94 3.54 8.50
N THR A 182 -25.38 4.31 9.44
CA THR A 182 -26.11 5.22 10.34
C THR A 182 -25.18 6.34 10.81
N HIS A 183 -25.70 7.56 10.82
CA HIS A 183 -25.16 8.70 11.57
C HIS A 183 -26.07 9.00 12.76
#